data_AF-A0A2N1QP29-F1
#
_entry.id   AF-A0A2N1QP29-F1
#
_cell.length_a   1.000
_cell.length_b   1.000
_cell.length_c   1.000
_cell.angle_alpha   90.00
_cell.angle_beta   90.00
_cell.angle_gamma   90.00
#
_symmetry.space_group_name_H-M   'P 1'
#
loop_
_entity.id
_entity.type
_entity.pdbx_description
1 polymer ?
#
loop_
_entity_poly.entity_id
_entity_poly.type
_entity_poly.pdbx_seq_one_letter_code
_entity_poly.pdbx_strand_id
1 'polypeptide(L)'
;VLTTGALVAPVLIKLGVPAVKAAAAIAMGAIYGMIAPPINIPAMIIGGGIDMPYVGFALPLLVCTIPLAIFSALLLVYPSLKRGAGDEEELENELRRMEETPLSARLLLPVVLLAVLMTGEQLLPSVWPALGMPVNFLLASFSGLVTGRRFNFLDASTEALNEAIPVLGILMGVGMFIQIMTLIGVQGFLVVSVLALPAWLMYLGMATSIPLFGAVSAFGAASVLGVPFLLALLGRNEIMVGSALSLLAGLGDLMPPTALAGIFAAQVVGEENYFNVLRHCLIPAFVTALWAVFVILNANTVMSYLP
;
A
#
# COMPACT_ATOMS: atom_id res chain seq x y z
N VAL A 1 4.26 -6.82 5.11
CA VAL A 1 4.02 -8.29 5.11
C VAL A 1 5.05 -9.03 5.94
N LEU A 2 6.35 -8.86 5.69
CA LEU A 2 7.42 -9.69 6.28
C LEU A 2 7.50 -9.67 7.81
N THR A 3 7.29 -8.52 8.46
CA THR A 3 7.38 -8.38 9.92
C THR A 3 6.03 -8.57 10.60
N THR A 4 5.06 -7.70 10.30
CA THR A 4 3.73 -7.74 10.94
C THR A 4 2.90 -8.94 10.51
N GLY A 5 3.03 -9.38 9.26
CA GLY A 5 2.30 -10.56 8.76
C GLY A 5 2.76 -11.84 9.44
N ALA A 6 4.06 -11.99 9.72
CA ALA A 6 4.61 -13.12 10.45
C ALA A 6 4.14 -13.18 11.91
N LEU A 7 3.81 -12.04 12.52
CA LEU A 7 3.22 -11.98 13.86
C LEU A 7 1.72 -12.29 13.85
N VAL A 8 0.99 -11.79 12.85
CA VAL A 8 -0.48 -11.91 12.78
C VAL A 8 -0.94 -13.27 12.23
N ALA A 9 -0.17 -13.88 11.32
CA ALA A 9 -0.49 -15.17 10.70
C ALA A 9 -0.73 -16.30 11.72
N PRO A 10 0.16 -16.60 12.69
CA PRO A 10 -0.05 -17.69 13.64
C PRO A 10 -1.27 -17.46 14.52
N VAL A 11 -1.52 -16.21 14.93
CA VAL A 11 -2.72 -15.83 15.71
C VAL A 11 -4.00 -16.10 14.92
N LEU A 12 -4.07 -15.71 13.65
CA LEU A 12 -5.24 -15.94 12.81
C LEU A 12 -5.48 -17.43 12.55
N ILE A 13 -4.42 -18.21 12.32
CA ILE A 13 -4.52 -19.65 12.09
C ILE A 13 -5.04 -20.35 13.35
N LYS A 14 -4.52 -19.99 14.52
CA LYS A 14 -4.97 -20.53 15.82
C LYS A 14 -6.40 -20.15 16.18
N LEU A 15 -6.88 -18.99 15.73
CA LEU A 15 -8.28 -18.59 15.81
C LEU A 15 -9.22 -19.38 14.86
N GLY A 16 -8.69 -20.37 14.12
CA GLY A 16 -9.45 -21.24 13.22
C GLY A 16 -9.64 -20.64 11.82
N VAL A 17 -8.89 -19.60 11.44
CA VAL A 17 -8.93 -19.06 10.07
C VAL A 17 -8.07 -19.95 9.17
N PRO A 18 -8.61 -20.45 8.03
CA PRO A 18 -7.81 -21.20 7.07
C PRO A 18 -6.57 -20.42 6.63
N ALA A 19 -5.43 -21.08 6.59
CA ALA A 19 -4.13 -20.54 6.18
C ALA A 19 -4.22 -19.63 4.94
N VAL A 20 -4.86 -20.11 3.88
CA VAL A 20 -5.05 -19.37 2.63
C VAL A 20 -5.81 -18.04 2.81
N LYS A 21 -6.80 -17.99 3.72
CA LYS A 21 -7.56 -16.77 4.02
C LYS A 21 -6.80 -15.82 4.93
N ALA A 22 -6.00 -16.34 5.86
CA ALA A 22 -5.11 -15.53 6.67
C ALA A 22 -4.05 -14.84 5.79
N ALA A 23 -3.45 -15.58 4.84
CA ALA A 23 -2.54 -15.03 3.84
C ALA A 23 -3.23 -13.95 2.98
N ALA A 24 -4.46 -14.20 2.51
CA ALA A 24 -5.22 -13.22 1.74
C ALA A 24 -5.52 -11.94 2.54
N ALA A 25 -5.88 -12.06 3.82
CA ALA A 25 -6.12 -10.93 4.70
C ALA A 25 -4.84 -10.11 4.95
N ILE A 26 -3.69 -10.78 5.13
CA ILE A 26 -2.39 -10.12 5.29
C ILE A 26 -1.98 -9.41 3.99
N ALA A 27 -2.18 -10.02 2.83
CA ALA A 27 -1.87 -9.43 1.52
C ALA A 27 -2.71 -8.17 1.27
N MET A 28 -4.03 -8.25 1.45
CA MET A 28 -4.92 -7.10 1.30
C MET A 28 -4.61 -6.01 2.32
N GLY A 29 -4.36 -6.38 3.58
CA GLY A 29 -3.98 -5.46 4.64
C GLY A 29 -2.67 -4.72 4.34
N ALA A 30 -1.69 -5.40 3.74
CA ALA A 30 -0.45 -4.77 3.31
C ALA A 30 -0.64 -3.77 2.18
N ILE A 31 -1.51 -4.07 1.20
CA ILE A 31 -1.81 -3.13 0.10
C ILE A 31 -2.53 -1.89 0.64
N TYR A 32 -3.55 -2.08 1.47
CA TYR A 32 -4.23 -0.95 2.10
C TYR A 32 -3.30 -0.15 3.01
N GLY A 33 -2.40 -0.83 3.73
CA GLY A 33 -1.38 -0.18 4.54
C GLY A 33 -0.36 0.63 3.73
N MET A 34 -0.01 0.19 2.52
CA MET A 34 0.85 0.93 1.60
C MET A 34 0.20 2.21 1.06
N ILE A 35 -1.13 2.21 0.92
CA ILE A 35 -1.91 3.33 0.38
C ILE A 35 -2.36 4.28 1.49
N ALA A 36 -2.45 3.79 2.73
CA ALA A 36 -2.87 4.56 3.89
C ALA A 36 -1.91 5.72 4.16
N PRO A 37 -2.40 6.86 4.69
CA PRO A 37 -1.51 7.94 5.08
C PRO A 37 -0.58 7.51 6.24
N PRO A 38 0.56 8.19 6.42
CA PRO A 38 0.93 9.50 5.86
C PRO A 38 1.58 9.49 4.47
N ILE A 39 2.22 8.39 4.03
CA ILE A 39 2.93 8.34 2.74
C ILE A 39 2.18 7.44 1.78
N ASN A 40 1.97 7.93 0.58
CA ASN A 40 1.57 7.13 -0.54
C ASN A 40 2.47 7.43 -1.73
N ILE A 41 3.48 6.57 -1.95
CA ILE A 41 4.47 6.74 -3.02
C ILE A 41 3.80 6.75 -4.40
N PRO A 42 2.84 5.85 -4.73
CA PRO A 42 2.12 5.93 -6.01
C PRO A 42 1.41 7.27 -6.23
N ALA A 43 0.75 7.84 -5.21
CA ALA A 43 0.11 9.16 -5.31
C ALA A 43 1.14 10.28 -5.50
N MET A 44 2.29 10.21 -4.83
CA MET A 44 3.39 11.16 -5.02
C MET A 44 4.00 11.09 -6.42
N ILE A 45 4.15 9.90 -7.00
CA ILE A 45 4.64 9.72 -8.38
C ILE A 45 3.66 10.32 -9.37
N ILE A 46 2.36 10.04 -9.21
CA ILE A 46 1.32 10.63 -10.06
C ILE A 46 1.33 12.15 -9.93
N GLY A 47 1.46 12.66 -8.70
CA GLY A 47 1.46 14.10 -8.44
C GLY A 47 2.67 14.82 -9.00
N GLY A 48 3.86 14.25 -8.85
CA GLY A 48 5.08 14.77 -9.46
C GLY A 48 5.03 14.76 -10.99
N GLY A 49 4.22 13.90 -11.61
CA GLY A 49 4.04 13.88 -13.06
C GLY A 49 3.16 15.00 -13.61
N ILE A 50 2.38 15.68 -12.76
CA ILE A 50 1.53 16.83 -13.13
C ILE A 50 1.87 18.10 -12.33
N ASP A 51 3.01 18.11 -11.65
CA ASP A 51 3.45 19.18 -10.75
C ASP A 51 2.44 19.54 -9.63
N MET A 52 1.63 18.58 -9.16
CA MET A 52 0.75 18.80 -8.01
C MET A 52 1.50 18.54 -6.69
N PRO A 53 1.39 19.43 -5.68
CA PRO A 53 2.00 19.20 -4.37
C PRO A 53 1.25 18.10 -3.61
N TYR A 54 2.00 17.24 -2.89
CA TYR A 54 1.42 16.22 -2.01
C TYR A 54 0.94 16.83 -0.69
N VAL A 55 -0.14 17.60 -0.75
CA VAL A 55 -0.77 18.27 0.40
C VAL A 55 -2.26 17.94 0.40
N GLY A 56 -2.81 17.58 1.56
CA GLY A 56 -4.24 17.26 1.69
C GLY A 56 -4.64 15.85 1.27
N PHE A 57 -3.69 14.95 0.99
CA PHE A 57 -3.96 13.54 0.64
C PHE A 57 -4.39 12.68 1.83
N ALA A 58 -4.17 13.13 3.07
CA ALA A 58 -4.44 12.32 4.26
C ALA A 58 -5.88 11.82 4.36
N LEU A 59 -6.86 12.73 4.26
CA LEU A 59 -8.27 12.38 4.37
C LEU A 59 -8.79 11.60 3.14
N PRO A 60 -8.49 12.01 1.89
CA PRO A 60 -8.81 11.22 0.69
C PRO A 60 -8.29 9.78 0.74
N LEU A 61 -7.04 9.58 1.19
CA LEU A 61 -6.46 8.25 1.33
C LEU A 61 -7.14 7.43 2.43
N LEU A 62 -7.52 8.04 3.55
CA LEU A 62 -8.28 7.34 4.61
C LEU A 62 -9.66 6.88 4.11
N VAL A 63 -10.37 7.74 3.37
CA VAL A 63 -11.66 7.38 2.77
C VAL A 63 -11.51 6.26 1.74
N CYS A 64 -10.40 6.23 1.01
CA CYS A 64 -10.09 5.13 0.10
C CYS A 64 -9.71 3.84 0.82
N THR A 65 -9.03 3.90 1.98
CA THR A 65 -8.42 2.70 2.59
C THR A 65 -9.23 2.11 3.73
N ILE A 66 -9.77 2.91 4.65
CA ILE A 66 -10.44 2.41 5.87
C ILE A 66 -11.68 1.57 5.54
N PRO A 67 -12.64 2.02 4.71
CA PRO A 67 -13.83 1.24 4.42
C PRO A 67 -13.51 -0.09 3.75
N LEU A 68 -12.52 -0.08 2.84
CA LEU A 68 -12.08 -1.26 2.11
C LEU A 68 -11.28 -2.23 2.99
N ALA A 69 -10.45 -1.71 3.90
CA ALA A 69 -9.73 -2.51 4.88
C ALA A 69 -10.72 -3.23 5.81
N ILE A 70 -11.71 -2.52 6.36
CA ILE A 70 -12.76 -3.11 7.21
C ILE A 70 -13.56 -4.14 6.42
N PHE A 71 -14.00 -3.82 5.20
CA PHE A 71 -14.76 -4.75 4.37
C PHE A 71 -13.98 -6.02 4.04
N SER A 72 -12.72 -5.90 3.64
CA SER A 72 -11.88 -7.05 3.32
C SER A 72 -11.59 -7.93 4.53
N ALA A 73 -11.33 -7.32 5.70
CA ALA A 73 -11.15 -8.04 6.95
C ALA A 73 -12.44 -8.77 7.34
N LEU A 74 -13.60 -8.11 7.28
CA LEU A 74 -14.88 -8.73 7.57
C LEU A 74 -15.22 -9.85 6.56
N LEU A 75 -14.90 -9.72 5.28
CA LEU A 75 -15.23 -10.76 4.31
C LEU A 75 -14.36 -12.01 4.46
N LEU A 76 -13.06 -11.83 4.74
CA LEU A 76 -12.09 -12.93 4.78
C LEU A 76 -12.02 -13.60 6.16
N VAL A 77 -12.10 -12.81 7.23
CA VAL A 77 -11.78 -13.23 8.60
C VAL A 77 -13.05 -13.58 9.38
N TYR A 78 -14.09 -12.74 9.33
CA TYR A 78 -15.34 -12.92 10.11
C TYR A 78 -16.09 -14.25 9.88
N PRO A 79 -16.26 -14.77 8.64
CA PRO A 79 -17.01 -16.02 8.43
C PRO A 79 -16.28 -17.24 8.99
N SER A 80 -14.95 -17.15 9.09
CA SER A 80 -14.11 -18.21 9.62
C SER A 80 -14.11 -18.17 11.16
N LEU A 81 -14.03 -16.98 11.76
CA LEU A 81 -14.19 -16.80 13.21
C LEU A 81 -15.56 -17.22 13.73
N LYS A 82 -16.65 -16.91 13.00
CA LYS A 82 -18.01 -17.28 13.41
C LYS A 82 -18.25 -18.80 13.39
N ARG A 83 -17.45 -19.55 12.63
CA ARG A 83 -17.51 -21.02 12.58
C ARG A 83 -16.67 -21.70 13.67
N GLY A 84 -15.87 -20.93 14.40
CA GLY A 84 -15.35 -21.21 15.74
C GLY A 84 -14.98 -22.66 16.03
N ALA A 85 -13.75 -23.03 15.71
CA ALA A 85 -13.07 -24.21 16.28
C ALA A 85 -11.57 -23.88 16.45
N GLY A 86 -11.28 -22.69 17.01
CA GLY A 86 -9.92 -22.34 17.40
C GLY A 86 -9.60 -22.98 18.73
N ASP A 87 -8.41 -23.57 18.86
CA ASP A 87 -7.95 -24.19 20.09
C ASP A 87 -7.48 -23.09 21.07
N GLU A 88 -8.32 -22.75 22.04
CA GLU A 88 -8.09 -21.64 22.99
C GLU A 88 -6.79 -21.81 23.77
N GLU A 89 -6.41 -23.06 24.10
CA GLU A 89 -5.17 -23.38 24.81
C GLU A 89 -3.93 -23.12 23.95
N GLU A 90 -3.97 -23.45 22.66
CA GLU A 90 -2.85 -23.16 21.75
C GLU A 90 -2.70 -21.66 21.51
N LEU A 91 -3.81 -20.92 21.43
CA LEU A 91 -3.79 -19.47 21.30
C LEU A 91 -3.17 -18.81 22.54
N GLU A 92 -3.58 -19.24 23.74
CA GLU A 92 -3.05 -18.72 25.00
C GLU A 92 -1.54 -19.00 25.13
N ASN A 93 -1.07 -20.17 24.69
CA ASN A 93 0.36 -20.49 24.66
C ASN A 93 1.15 -19.63 23.64
N GLU A 94 0.58 -19.35 22.47
CA GLU A 94 1.20 -18.43 21.48
C GLU A 94 1.28 -17.00 22.03
N LEU A 95 0.19 -16.54 22.67
CA LEU A 95 0.12 -15.22 23.29
C LEU A 95 1.13 -15.09 24.42
N ARG A 96 1.26 -16.10 25.30
CA ARG A 96 2.29 -16.13 26.34
C ARG A 96 3.71 -16.10 25.77
N ARG A 97 3.97 -16.84 24.69
CA ARG A 97 5.26 -16.79 23.97
C ARG A 97 5.55 -15.42 23.38
N MET A 98 4.54 -14.72 22.86
CA MET A 98 4.69 -13.34 22.38
C MET A 98 4.91 -12.35 23.53
N GLU A 99 4.28 -12.59 24.67
CA GLU A 99 4.35 -11.77 25.88
C GLU A 99 5.72 -11.90 26.60
N GLU A 100 6.44 -13.01 26.42
CA GLU A 100 7.81 -13.20 26.94
C GLU A 100 8.81 -12.12 26.45
N THR A 101 8.51 -11.43 25.34
CA THR A 101 9.24 -10.23 24.91
C THR A 101 8.47 -8.96 25.28
N PRO A 102 8.72 -8.33 26.45
CA PRO A 102 7.98 -7.13 26.84
C PRO A 102 8.23 -6.00 25.85
N LEU A 103 7.16 -5.55 25.19
CA LEU A 103 7.14 -4.32 24.40
C LEU A 103 7.41 -3.14 25.35
N SER A 104 8.67 -2.77 25.50
CA SER A 104 9.04 -1.58 26.27
C SER A 104 8.58 -0.35 25.48
N ALA A 105 7.98 0.65 26.14
CA ALA A 105 7.58 1.91 25.52
C ALA A 105 8.74 2.58 24.76
N ARG A 106 9.99 2.29 25.16
CA ARG A 106 11.19 2.65 24.40
C ARG A 106 11.20 2.03 23.00
N LEU A 107 10.94 0.73 22.83
CA LEU A 107 10.94 0.05 21.52
C LEU A 107 9.99 0.68 20.48
N LEU A 108 8.92 1.33 20.96
CA LEU A 108 7.94 2.01 20.12
C LEU A 108 8.38 3.43 19.72
N LEU A 109 9.43 3.97 20.34
CA LEU A 109 9.89 5.35 20.14
C LEU A 109 10.21 5.67 18.67
N PRO A 110 10.93 4.84 17.89
CA PRO A 110 11.16 5.11 16.47
C PRO A 110 9.88 5.23 15.64
N VAL A 111 8.90 4.37 15.92
CA VAL A 111 7.63 4.34 15.20
C VAL A 111 6.77 5.55 15.59
N VAL A 112 6.69 5.86 16.89
CA VAL A 112 5.95 7.03 17.39
C VAL A 112 6.59 8.32 16.88
N LEU A 113 7.91 8.43 16.92
CA LEU A 113 8.64 9.61 16.46
C LEU A 113 8.44 9.82 14.96
N LEU A 114 8.50 8.74 14.16
CA LEU A 114 8.17 8.79 12.74
C LEU A 114 6.73 9.27 12.50
N ALA A 115 5.75 8.69 13.19
CA ALA A 115 4.35 9.08 13.07
C ALA A 115 4.13 10.55 13.44
N VAL A 116 4.78 11.04 14.51
CA VAL A 116 4.68 12.44 14.95
C VAL A 116 5.33 13.38 13.94
N LEU A 117 6.53 13.09 13.44
CA LEU A 117 7.20 13.93 12.43
C LEU A 117 6.34 14.08 11.17
N MET A 118 5.78 12.97 10.69
CA MET A 118 5.05 12.94 9.43
C MET A 118 3.63 13.50 9.55
N THR A 119 2.96 13.23 10.67
CA THR A 119 1.63 13.81 10.94
C THR A 119 1.75 15.30 11.27
N GLY A 120 2.83 15.71 11.94
CA GLY A 120 3.16 17.10 12.24
C GLY A 120 3.35 17.94 10.98
N GLU A 121 4.10 17.43 10.00
CA GLU A 121 4.26 18.09 8.69
C GLU A 121 2.92 18.22 7.93
N GLN A 122 2.02 17.24 8.06
CA GLN A 122 0.74 17.25 7.35
C GLN A 122 -0.34 18.13 7.99
N LEU A 123 -0.40 18.19 9.32
CA LEU A 123 -1.44 18.94 10.05
C LEU A 123 -1.06 20.39 10.34
N LEU A 124 0.23 20.72 10.42
CA LEU A 124 0.74 22.05 10.77
C LEU A 124 1.75 22.59 9.73
N PRO A 125 1.41 22.65 8.43
CA PRO A 125 2.33 23.10 7.38
C PRO A 125 2.79 24.56 7.53
N SER A 126 2.09 25.38 8.33
CA SER A 126 2.45 26.78 8.60
C SER A 126 3.48 26.96 9.72
N VAL A 127 3.70 25.96 10.57
CA VAL A 127 4.59 26.05 11.75
C VAL A 127 5.77 25.09 11.61
N TRP A 128 5.59 23.96 10.92
CA TRP A 128 6.62 22.95 10.75
C TRP A 128 7.25 23.04 9.35
N PRO A 129 8.56 23.31 9.22
CA PRO A 129 9.23 23.26 7.92
C PRO A 129 9.25 21.82 7.41
N ALA A 130 8.97 21.63 6.12
CA ALA A 130 9.07 20.32 5.48
C ALA A 130 10.55 19.86 5.47
N LEU A 131 10.90 18.95 6.37
CA LEU A 131 12.26 18.42 6.50
C LEU A 131 12.57 17.42 5.37
N GLY A 132 11.52 16.94 4.70
CA GLY A 132 11.59 15.96 3.63
C GLY A 132 11.57 14.54 4.17
N MET A 133 10.93 13.63 3.44
CA MET A 133 10.76 12.24 3.89
C MET A 133 12.07 11.54 4.28
N PRO A 134 13.19 11.68 3.54
CA PRO A 134 14.45 11.04 3.92
C PRO A 134 14.95 11.46 5.30
N VAL A 135 14.79 12.74 5.67
CA VAL A 135 15.23 13.25 6.97
C VAL A 135 14.36 12.71 8.09
N ASN A 136 13.04 12.60 7.87
CA ASN A 136 12.12 12.03 8.86
C ASN A 136 12.43 10.55 9.17
N PHE A 137 12.69 9.75 8.13
CA PHE A 137 13.13 8.36 8.32
C PHE A 137 14.49 8.25 9.00
N LEU A 138 15.42 9.14 8.68
CA LEU A 138 16.74 9.17 9.29
C LEU A 138 16.65 9.51 10.78
N LEU A 139 15.91 10.55 11.16
CA LEU A 139 15.68 10.92 12.57
C LEU A 139 14.97 9.81 13.35
N ALA A 140 13.96 9.17 12.75
CA ALA A 140 13.30 8.01 13.33
C ALA A 140 14.28 6.85 13.55
N SER A 141 15.11 6.53 12.55
CA SER A 141 16.13 5.48 12.65
C SER A 141 17.18 5.78 13.72
N PHE A 142 17.64 7.03 13.83
CA PHE A 142 18.59 7.46 14.85
C PHE A 142 18.02 7.30 16.27
N SER A 143 16.72 7.54 16.45
CA SER A 143 16.06 7.32 17.73
C SER A 143 16.05 5.82 18.15
N GLY A 144 16.21 4.92 17.18
CA GLY A 144 16.42 3.49 17.40
C GLY A 144 17.71 3.16 18.14
N LEU A 145 18.77 3.97 17.98
CA LEU A 145 20.05 3.77 18.70
C LEU A 145 19.93 4.00 20.21
N VAL A 146 18.96 4.83 20.63
CA VAL A 146 18.67 5.12 22.04
C VAL A 146 17.73 4.06 22.64
N THR A 147 17.17 3.20 21.81
CA THR A 147 16.00 2.38 22.11
C THR A 147 16.37 0.89 22.12
N GLY A 148 16.22 0.23 23.28
CA GLY A 148 16.28 -1.24 23.39
C GLY A 148 17.69 -1.82 23.63
N ARG A 149 17.96 -2.99 23.04
CA ARG A 149 19.23 -3.73 23.18
C ARG A 149 20.31 -3.13 22.29
N ARG A 150 21.57 -3.14 22.74
CA ARG A 150 22.71 -2.70 21.93
C ARG A 150 22.80 -3.58 20.67
N PHE A 151 22.67 -2.96 19.51
CA PHE A 151 22.90 -3.59 18.20
C PHE A 151 24.03 -2.86 17.48
N ASN A 152 24.72 -3.55 16.58
CA ASN A 152 25.76 -2.93 15.78
C ASN A 152 25.11 -2.14 14.64
N PHE A 153 25.28 -0.81 14.66
CA PHE A 153 24.67 0.09 13.66
C PHE A 153 25.09 -0.25 12.23
N LEU A 154 26.37 -0.62 12.04
CA LEU A 154 26.91 -0.96 10.73
C LEU A 154 26.31 -2.25 10.17
N ASP A 155 26.22 -3.29 11.00
CA ASP A 155 25.64 -4.58 10.58
C ASP A 155 24.16 -4.42 10.26
N ALA A 156 23.40 -3.74 11.13
CA ALA A 156 21.98 -3.47 10.91
C ALA A 156 21.71 -2.63 9.64
N SER A 157 22.55 -1.63 9.37
CA SER A 157 22.45 -0.82 8.16
C SER A 157 22.78 -1.63 6.90
N THR A 158 23.75 -2.54 7.00
CA THR A 158 24.15 -3.42 5.90
C THR A 158 23.06 -4.45 5.60
N GLU A 159 22.46 -5.04 6.63
CA GLU A 159 21.31 -5.95 6.52
C GLU A 159 20.12 -5.25 5.84
N ALA A 160 19.77 -4.04 6.32
CA ALA A 160 18.69 -3.25 5.73
C ALA A 160 18.96 -2.88 4.26
N LEU A 161 20.21 -2.57 3.90
CA LEU A 161 20.60 -2.35 2.51
C LEU A 161 20.47 -3.63 1.67
N ASN A 162 20.92 -4.77 2.19
CA ASN A 162 20.80 -6.06 1.49
C ASN A 162 19.34 -6.43 1.22
N GLU A 163 18.43 -6.14 2.17
CA GLU A 163 16.99 -6.31 1.97
C GLU A 163 16.41 -5.33 0.94
N ALA A 164 16.96 -4.11 0.84
CA ALA A 164 16.50 -3.09 -0.10
C ALA A 164 17.02 -3.27 -1.54
N ILE A 165 18.21 -3.88 -1.74
CA ILE A 165 18.84 -4.04 -3.05
C ILE A 165 17.91 -4.68 -4.10
N PRO A 166 17.19 -5.78 -3.82
CA PRO A 166 16.27 -6.38 -4.79
C PRO A 166 15.17 -5.40 -5.23
N VAL A 167 14.59 -4.64 -4.30
CA VAL A 167 13.54 -3.66 -4.59
C VAL A 167 14.11 -2.51 -5.42
N LEU A 168 15.29 -2.00 -5.05
CA LEU A 168 15.99 -0.96 -5.82
C LEU A 168 16.32 -1.42 -7.25
N GLY A 169 16.71 -2.69 -7.43
CA GLY A 169 16.95 -3.29 -8.75
C GLY A 169 15.70 -3.31 -9.63
N ILE A 170 14.55 -3.69 -9.07
CA ILE A 170 13.26 -3.66 -9.79
C ILE A 170 12.89 -2.22 -10.16
N LEU A 171 13.00 -1.28 -9.22
CA LEU A 171 12.70 0.13 -9.45
C LEU A 171 13.62 0.76 -10.51
N MET A 172 14.90 0.40 -10.53
CA MET A 172 15.85 0.85 -11.56
C MET A 172 15.43 0.34 -12.95
N GLY A 173 15.07 -0.95 -13.07
CA GLY A 173 14.58 -1.53 -14.32
C GLY A 173 13.33 -0.84 -14.84
N VAL A 174 12.35 -0.63 -13.95
CA VAL A 174 11.11 0.09 -14.26
C VAL A 174 11.39 1.53 -14.66
N GLY A 175 12.29 2.23 -13.95
CA GLY A 175 12.70 3.59 -14.27
C GLY A 175 13.32 3.70 -15.67
N MET A 176 14.26 2.82 -16.02
CA MET A 176 14.85 2.77 -17.37
C MET A 176 13.79 2.51 -18.44
N PHE A 177 12.87 1.59 -18.18
CA PHE A 177 11.77 1.28 -19.10
C PHE A 177 10.87 2.50 -19.35
N ILE A 178 10.49 3.23 -18.29
CA ILE A 178 9.71 4.47 -18.39
C ILE A 178 10.47 5.49 -19.23
N GLN A 179 11.76 5.72 -18.95
CA GLN A 179 12.55 6.70 -19.71
C GLN A 179 12.65 6.35 -21.19
N ILE A 180 12.80 5.07 -21.54
CA ILE A 180 12.77 4.64 -22.94
C ILE A 180 11.39 4.91 -23.54
N MET A 181 10.30 4.56 -22.86
CA MET A 181 8.92 4.84 -23.32
C MET A 181 8.65 6.32 -23.55
N THR A 182 9.17 7.19 -22.68
CA THR A 182 9.12 8.64 -22.84
C THR A 182 9.89 9.07 -24.08
N LEU A 183 11.11 8.55 -24.26
CA LEU A 183 12.00 8.90 -25.36
C LEU A 183 11.43 8.51 -26.73
N ILE A 184 10.79 7.34 -26.84
CA ILE A 184 10.13 6.89 -28.08
C ILE A 184 8.74 7.50 -28.29
N GLY A 185 8.24 8.32 -27.35
CA GLY A 185 6.94 8.97 -27.44
C GLY A 185 5.73 8.07 -27.14
N VAL A 186 5.92 6.82 -26.71
CA VAL A 186 4.81 5.91 -26.38
C VAL A 186 4.02 6.43 -25.19
N GLN A 187 4.69 7.04 -24.19
CA GLN A 187 3.98 7.66 -23.08
C GLN A 187 3.05 8.79 -23.56
N GLY A 188 3.50 9.63 -24.50
CA GLY A 188 2.67 10.68 -25.11
C GLY A 188 1.52 10.10 -25.92
N PHE A 189 1.77 9.03 -26.67
CA PHE A 189 0.72 8.31 -27.40
C PHE A 189 -0.36 7.75 -26.47
N LEU A 190 0.02 7.21 -25.31
CA LEU A 190 -0.93 6.74 -24.29
C LEU A 190 -1.79 7.88 -23.76
N VAL A 191 -1.20 9.05 -23.47
CA VAL A 191 -1.96 10.24 -23.03
C VAL A 191 -3.00 10.65 -24.07
N VAL A 192 -2.60 10.79 -25.34
CA VAL A 192 -3.53 11.18 -26.41
C VAL A 192 -4.62 10.13 -26.61
N SER A 193 -4.25 8.85 -26.55
CA SER A 193 -5.20 7.75 -26.69
C SER A 193 -6.24 7.74 -25.57
N VAL A 194 -5.80 7.96 -24.32
CA VAL A 194 -6.69 8.06 -23.16
C VAL A 194 -7.63 9.26 -23.27
N LEU A 195 -7.12 10.42 -23.69
CA LEU A 195 -7.92 11.63 -23.90
C LEU A 195 -8.95 11.46 -25.03
N ALA A 196 -8.68 10.60 -26.01
CA ALA A 196 -9.60 10.29 -27.10
C ALA A 196 -10.69 9.27 -26.73
N LEU A 197 -10.60 8.61 -25.56
CA LEU A 197 -11.59 7.63 -25.13
C LEU A 197 -12.88 8.30 -24.64
N PRO A 198 -14.06 7.73 -24.95
CA PRO A 198 -15.30 8.17 -24.32
C PRO A 198 -15.27 7.88 -22.81
N ALA A 199 -15.88 8.76 -22.01
CA ALA A 199 -15.74 8.77 -20.55
C ALA A 199 -15.99 7.41 -19.88
N TRP A 200 -16.99 6.63 -20.33
CA TRP A 200 -17.26 5.29 -19.80
C TRP A 200 -16.10 4.29 -20.03
N LEU A 201 -15.51 4.32 -21.22
CA LEU A 201 -14.40 3.43 -21.58
C LEU A 201 -13.10 3.83 -20.86
N MET A 202 -12.96 5.12 -20.52
CA MET A 202 -11.86 5.59 -19.68
C MET A 202 -11.93 4.99 -18.27
N TYR A 203 -13.11 4.94 -17.63
CA TYR A 203 -13.26 4.32 -16.30
C TYR A 203 -12.96 2.84 -16.28
N LEU A 204 -13.48 2.09 -17.26
CA LEU A 204 -13.14 0.68 -17.43
C LEU A 204 -11.65 0.51 -17.74
N GLY A 205 -11.12 1.35 -18.62
CA GLY A 205 -9.71 1.39 -18.97
C GLY A 205 -8.82 1.57 -17.74
N MET A 206 -9.12 2.52 -16.85
CA MET A 206 -8.37 2.71 -15.60
C MET A 206 -8.45 1.50 -14.68
N ALA A 207 -9.66 0.97 -14.47
CA ALA A 207 -9.91 -0.15 -13.57
C ALA A 207 -9.17 -1.43 -14.00
N THR A 208 -8.92 -1.61 -15.30
CA THR A 208 -8.21 -2.79 -15.81
C THR A 208 -6.74 -2.51 -16.13
N SER A 209 -6.42 -1.40 -16.78
CA SER A 209 -5.06 -1.15 -17.29
C SER A 209 -4.08 -0.80 -16.18
N ILE A 210 -4.51 -0.03 -15.16
CA ILE A 210 -3.63 0.39 -14.06
C ILE A 210 -3.21 -0.83 -13.22
N PRO A 211 -4.13 -1.70 -12.73
CA PRO A 211 -3.71 -2.91 -12.01
C PRO A 211 -2.90 -3.87 -12.88
N LEU A 212 -3.25 -4.01 -14.17
CA LEU A 212 -2.54 -4.91 -15.07
C LEU A 212 -1.11 -4.45 -15.36
N PHE A 213 -0.88 -3.15 -15.53
CA PHE A 213 0.49 -2.60 -15.58
C PHE A 213 1.18 -2.69 -14.22
N GLY A 214 0.40 -2.62 -13.14
CA GLY A 214 0.87 -2.80 -11.78
C GLY A 214 1.50 -4.18 -11.54
N ALA A 215 1.14 -5.19 -12.35
CA ALA A 215 1.80 -6.49 -12.37
C ALA A 215 3.30 -6.42 -12.70
N VAL A 216 3.75 -5.41 -13.45
CA VAL A 216 5.17 -5.13 -13.68
C VAL A 216 5.73 -4.34 -12.49
N SER A 217 5.01 -3.31 -12.06
CA SER A 217 5.29 -2.56 -10.83
C SER A 217 4.14 -1.60 -10.53
N ALA A 218 3.63 -1.58 -9.30
CA ALA A 218 2.68 -0.56 -8.85
C ALA A 218 3.20 0.88 -9.04
N PHE A 219 4.50 1.11 -8.80
CA PHE A 219 5.14 2.41 -9.01
C PHE A 219 5.26 2.77 -10.49
N GLY A 220 5.55 1.77 -11.33
CA GLY A 220 5.58 1.94 -12.79
C GLY A 220 4.21 2.29 -13.37
N ALA A 221 3.16 1.59 -12.91
CA ALA A 221 1.79 1.87 -13.31
C ALA A 221 1.34 3.30 -12.94
N ALA A 222 1.71 3.74 -11.73
CA ALA A 222 1.46 5.11 -11.27
C ALA A 222 2.14 6.15 -12.17
N SER A 223 3.40 5.92 -12.56
CA SER A 223 4.14 6.85 -13.43
C SER A 223 3.67 6.86 -14.89
N VAL A 224 3.44 5.68 -15.48
CA VAL A 224 3.16 5.55 -16.92
C VAL A 224 1.70 5.85 -17.24
N LEU A 225 0.76 5.30 -16.46
CA LEU A 225 -0.67 5.38 -16.72
C LEU A 225 -1.38 6.37 -15.80
N GLY A 226 -0.97 6.44 -14.53
CA GLY A 226 -1.63 7.30 -13.55
C GLY A 226 -1.62 8.79 -13.94
N VAL A 227 -0.49 9.29 -14.47
CA VAL A 227 -0.35 10.67 -14.95
C VAL A 227 -1.32 10.97 -16.12
N PRO A 228 -1.33 10.21 -17.24
CA PRO A 228 -2.31 10.38 -18.32
C PRO A 228 -3.77 10.38 -17.87
N PHE A 229 -4.14 9.44 -17.00
CA PHE A 229 -5.52 9.30 -16.54
C PHE A 229 -5.93 10.43 -15.61
N LEU A 230 -5.01 10.92 -14.77
CA LEU A 230 -5.27 12.10 -13.95
C LEU A 230 -5.45 13.35 -14.82
N LEU A 231 -4.60 13.52 -15.85
CA LEU A 231 -4.72 14.61 -16.82
C LEU A 231 -6.05 14.56 -17.60
N ALA A 232 -6.52 13.37 -17.95
CA ALA A 232 -7.81 13.19 -18.63
C ALA A 232 -9.03 13.47 -17.73
N LEU A 233 -8.82 13.49 -16.41
CA LEU A 233 -9.84 13.77 -15.40
C LEU A 233 -9.70 15.17 -14.78
N LEU A 234 -8.88 16.04 -15.38
CA LEU A 234 -8.77 17.45 -14.99
C LEU A 234 -10.15 18.13 -15.03
N GLY A 235 -10.48 18.85 -13.96
CA GLY A 235 -11.82 19.40 -13.72
C GLY A 235 -12.61 18.68 -12.62
N ARG A 236 -12.09 17.54 -12.13
CA ARG A 236 -12.46 16.98 -10.82
C ARG A 236 -11.39 17.27 -9.78
N ASN A 237 -11.69 17.05 -8.50
CA ASN A 237 -10.72 17.20 -7.44
C ASN A 237 -9.52 16.25 -7.66
N GLU A 238 -8.39 16.83 -8.08
CA GLU A 238 -7.17 16.12 -8.50
C GLU A 238 -6.58 15.29 -7.35
N ILE A 239 -6.73 15.75 -6.11
CA ILE A 239 -6.25 15.05 -4.91
C ILE A 239 -7.05 13.75 -4.70
N MET A 240 -8.38 13.81 -4.83
CA MET A 240 -9.24 12.64 -4.67
C MET A 240 -9.05 11.64 -5.82
N VAL A 241 -8.94 12.13 -7.04
CA VAL A 241 -8.70 11.28 -8.22
C VAL A 241 -7.31 10.63 -8.11
N GLY A 242 -6.27 11.40 -7.78
CA GLY A 242 -4.92 10.87 -7.55
C GLY A 242 -4.87 9.82 -6.45
N SER A 243 -5.64 10.01 -5.37
CA SER A 243 -5.80 9.03 -4.29
C SER A 243 -6.45 7.74 -4.78
N ALA A 244 -7.51 7.82 -5.59
CA ALA A 244 -8.16 6.64 -6.15
C ALA A 244 -7.32 5.92 -7.21
N LEU A 245 -6.57 6.66 -8.04
CA LEU A 245 -5.61 6.10 -8.99
C LEU A 245 -4.47 5.39 -8.27
N SER A 246 -3.99 5.94 -7.14
CA SER A 246 -2.99 5.29 -6.29
C SER A 246 -3.49 3.96 -5.70
N LEU A 247 -4.78 3.90 -5.37
CA LEU A 247 -5.44 2.67 -4.90
C LEU A 247 -5.50 1.61 -6.00
N LEU A 248 -5.83 2.00 -7.24
CA LEU A 248 -5.76 1.10 -8.40
C LEU A 248 -4.32 0.65 -8.71
N ALA A 249 -3.34 1.53 -8.58
CA ALA A 249 -1.94 1.18 -8.76
C ALA A 249 -1.47 0.16 -7.72
N GLY A 250 -1.86 0.33 -6.45
CA GLY A 250 -1.54 -0.61 -5.38
C GLY A 250 -2.18 -1.99 -5.52
N LEU A 251 -3.34 -2.10 -6.18
CA LEU A 251 -3.91 -3.42 -6.56
C LEU A 251 -3.01 -4.19 -7.54
N GLY A 252 -2.12 -3.49 -8.23
CA GLY A 252 -1.07 -4.08 -9.07
C GLY A 252 -0.22 -5.11 -8.34
N ASP A 253 0.04 -4.90 -7.04
CA ASP A 253 0.86 -5.79 -6.22
C ASP A 253 0.19 -7.15 -5.91
N LEU A 254 -1.06 -7.37 -6.37
CA LEU A 254 -1.71 -8.68 -6.38
C LEU A 254 -1.57 -9.40 -7.73
N MET A 255 -1.28 -8.68 -8.81
CA MET A 255 -1.25 -9.29 -10.14
C MET A 255 0.10 -9.99 -10.39
N PRO A 256 0.08 -11.24 -10.92
CA PRO A 256 1.31 -11.90 -11.37
C PRO A 256 1.92 -11.16 -12.57
N PRO A 257 3.27 -11.04 -12.67
CA PRO A 257 4.31 -11.88 -12.04
C PRO A 257 4.96 -11.33 -10.76
N THR A 258 4.83 -10.05 -10.43
CA THR A 258 5.54 -9.47 -9.28
C THR A 258 4.87 -9.80 -7.96
N ALA A 259 3.53 -9.76 -7.87
CA ALA A 259 2.66 -10.21 -6.78
C ALA A 259 3.28 -10.23 -5.35
N LEU A 260 4.09 -9.23 -4.98
CA LEU A 260 5.00 -9.32 -3.84
C LEU A 260 4.21 -9.51 -2.55
N ALA A 261 3.12 -8.77 -2.40
CA ALA A 261 2.24 -8.87 -1.24
C ALA A 261 1.61 -10.28 -1.12
N GLY A 262 1.20 -10.87 -2.24
CA GLY A 262 0.60 -12.21 -2.28
C GLY A 262 1.60 -13.35 -2.06
N ILE A 263 2.78 -13.27 -2.67
CA ILE A 263 3.85 -14.27 -2.55
C ILE A 263 4.42 -14.27 -1.13
N PHE A 264 4.74 -13.10 -0.57
CA PHE A 264 5.24 -13.02 0.81
C PHE A 264 4.18 -13.46 1.81
N ALA A 265 2.90 -13.16 1.59
CA ALA A 265 1.84 -13.64 2.48
C ALA A 265 1.66 -15.16 2.40
N ALA A 266 1.78 -15.76 1.21
CA ALA A 266 1.76 -17.22 1.04
C ALA A 266 2.95 -17.88 1.74
N GLN A 267 4.15 -17.31 1.61
CA GLN A 267 5.38 -17.78 2.29
C GLN A 267 5.26 -17.73 3.81
N VAL A 268 4.69 -16.66 4.36
CA VAL A 268 4.47 -16.52 5.82
C VAL A 268 3.58 -17.63 6.37
N VAL A 269 2.66 -18.15 5.56
CA VAL A 269 1.70 -19.18 5.97
C VAL A 269 2.12 -20.60 5.51
N GLY A 270 3.23 -20.72 4.79
CA GLY A 270 3.74 -22.00 4.29
C GLY A 270 2.95 -22.59 3.13
N GLU A 271 2.20 -21.77 2.39
CA GLU A 271 1.47 -22.19 1.19
C GLU A 271 2.31 -22.03 -0.07
N GLU A 272 2.57 -23.13 -0.77
CA GLU A 272 3.39 -23.13 -2.01
C GLU A 272 2.64 -22.49 -3.20
N ASN A 273 1.31 -22.60 -3.22
CA ASN A 273 0.48 -22.15 -4.32
C ASN A 273 -0.15 -20.78 -4.06
N TYR A 274 0.56 -19.70 -4.44
CA TYR A 274 0.04 -18.33 -4.33
C TYR A 274 -1.30 -18.12 -5.06
N PHE A 275 -1.57 -18.88 -6.14
CA PHE A 275 -2.85 -18.80 -6.87
C PHE A 275 -4.07 -19.12 -6.01
N ASN A 276 -3.91 -19.98 -4.99
CA ASN A 276 -4.99 -20.27 -4.04
C ASN A 276 -5.30 -19.06 -3.17
N VAL A 277 -4.26 -18.30 -2.78
CA VAL A 277 -4.39 -17.03 -2.05
C VAL A 277 -5.00 -15.97 -2.97
N LEU A 278 -4.51 -15.84 -4.20
CA LEU A 278 -5.01 -14.89 -5.19
C LEU A 278 -6.52 -15.08 -5.44
N ARG A 279 -7.00 -16.32 -5.55
CA ARG A 279 -8.43 -16.59 -5.77
C ARG A 279 -9.31 -16.04 -4.64
N HIS A 280 -8.81 -16.00 -3.42
CA HIS A 280 -9.50 -15.40 -2.28
C HIS A 280 -9.33 -13.88 -2.24
N CYS A 281 -8.25 -13.34 -2.79
CA CYS A 281 -8.03 -11.90 -2.97
C CYS A 281 -8.83 -11.29 -4.14
N LEU A 282 -9.29 -12.08 -5.12
CA LEU A 282 -10.03 -11.58 -6.28
C LEU A 282 -11.31 -10.81 -5.90
N ILE A 283 -12.08 -11.33 -4.95
CA ILE A 283 -13.32 -10.68 -4.51
C ILE A 283 -13.02 -9.33 -3.84
N PRO A 284 -12.12 -9.25 -2.84
CA PRO A 284 -11.65 -7.97 -2.31
C PRO A 284 -11.14 -7.05 -3.42
N ALA A 285 -10.22 -7.49 -4.27
CA ALA A 285 -9.60 -6.67 -5.32
C ALA A 285 -10.63 -6.08 -6.30
N PHE A 286 -11.64 -6.86 -6.69
CA PHE A 286 -12.71 -6.38 -7.56
C PHE A 286 -13.55 -5.30 -6.88
N VAL A 287 -13.90 -5.50 -5.59
CA VAL A 287 -14.60 -4.48 -4.81
C VAL A 287 -13.73 -3.22 -4.65
N THR A 288 -12.42 -3.37 -4.46
CA THR A 288 -11.48 -2.26 -4.38
C THR A 288 -11.45 -1.46 -5.68
N ALA A 289 -11.41 -2.15 -6.84
CA ALA A 289 -11.43 -1.50 -8.15
C ALA A 289 -12.75 -0.76 -8.41
N LEU A 290 -13.89 -1.37 -8.06
CA LEU A 290 -15.19 -0.72 -8.15
C LEU A 290 -15.29 0.51 -7.24
N TRP A 291 -14.77 0.41 -6.01
CA TRP A 291 -14.73 1.53 -5.08
C TRP A 291 -13.85 2.67 -5.60
N ALA A 292 -12.68 2.37 -6.16
CA ALA A 292 -11.84 3.38 -6.77
C ALA A 292 -12.55 4.12 -7.91
N VAL A 293 -13.24 3.39 -8.79
CA VAL A 293 -14.05 4.00 -9.86
C VAL A 293 -15.19 4.84 -9.29
N PHE A 294 -15.89 4.35 -8.27
CA PHE A 294 -16.95 5.09 -7.60
C PHE A 294 -16.46 6.40 -6.97
N VAL A 295 -15.29 6.36 -6.33
CA VAL A 295 -14.62 7.53 -5.75
C VAL A 295 -14.23 8.53 -6.85
N ILE A 296 -13.71 8.06 -7.98
CA ILE A 296 -13.37 8.94 -9.12
C ILE A 296 -14.64 9.62 -9.67
N LEU A 297 -15.75 8.89 -9.78
CA LEU A 297 -17.03 9.42 -10.26
C LEU A 297 -17.60 10.51 -9.34
N ASN A 298 -17.48 10.30 -8.03
CA ASN A 298 -18.02 11.20 -7.01
C ASN A 298 -16.96 12.14 -6.41
N ALA A 299 -15.80 12.31 -7.06
CA ALA A 299 -14.65 13.01 -6.49
C ALA A 299 -14.98 14.42 -5.97
N ASN A 300 -15.81 15.18 -6.70
CA ASN A 300 -16.20 16.55 -6.31
C ASN A 300 -17.18 16.57 -5.13
N THR A 301 -18.15 15.65 -5.12
CA THR A 301 -19.12 15.51 -4.03
C THR A 301 -18.47 14.98 -2.76
N VAL A 302 -17.60 13.96 -2.85
CA VAL A 302 -16.90 13.40 -1.69
C VAL A 302 -16.03 14.47 -1.04
N MET A 303 -15.22 15.19 -1.82
CA MET A 303 -14.41 16.28 -1.30
C MET A 303 -15.23 17.45 -0.75
N SER A 304 -16.46 17.69 -1.21
CA SER A 304 -17.34 18.71 -0.61
C SER A 304 -17.86 18.34 0.79
N TYR A 305 -17.83 17.05 1.15
CA TYR A 305 -18.18 16.56 2.49
C TYR A 305 -16.97 16.41 3.42
N LEU A 306 -15.76 16.50 2.88
CA LEU A 306 -14.52 16.49 3.65
C LEU A 306 -14.16 17.92 4.07
N PRO A 307 -13.81 18.14 5.35
CA PRO A 307 -13.50 19.48 5.89
C PRO A 307 -12.18 20.05 5.35
#